data_AF-F3LHY4-F1
#
_entry.id   AF-F3LHY4-F1
#
_cell.length_a   1.000
_cell.length_b   1.000
_cell.length_c   1.000
_cell.angle_alpha   90.00
_cell.angle_beta   90.00
_cell.angle_gamma   90.00
#
_symmetry.space_group_name_H-M   'P 1'
#
loop_
_entity.id
_entity.type
_entity.pdbx_description
1 polymer ?
#
loop_
_entity_poly.entity_id
_entity_poly.type
_entity_poly.pdbx_seq_one_letter_code
_entity_poly.pdbx_strand_id
1 'polypeptide(L)'
;MALNKRQQKKQDAKEKASIKNLSSELAGPTTVRNLWGSGSVASGLTPQKLANILKAASEGDTDAYLTLAEEMEERDPHYSSVLRTRKLAVSSLPVTVVAGGDDSKAQKIAEDIQQLIDAPDFGDLVDDALDALGKGYSVNEIIWDRSGAKWEPKEYRWRDPRFFMFHHENAEEMRIVDESDPANGLPMPPYKFVVHKPRLKSGLVLRGGLARLVALSYICKMYGIKDWVGFLEIYGIPLRIGKYGQAASKEDKDILKTAVSNIGSDAAAILPDSMVIEFEQITQAAGASEVFARMVEWIDRQISKAVLGQTASSEGTPGKLGNEDSQESVRQDLIAADAKQLANTINRDLIRPYIDINYGPQDVYPRVIINIPEKEDLTALAANLEKLVPLGLKVSMSEVRTKLGLSEPGKDTELLGVPASTPTVVEEPAANRAINRAQSDDIDLLAADLLDEWEPQAATVTDPILAAVQGTEDYDELAELLPQLLEQADLKKLTESLAKAGLMAYGDGVEGSE
;
A
#
# COMPACT_ATOMS: atom_id res chain seq x y z
N MET A 1 27.44 -16.44 45.90
CA MET A 1 26.07 -17.03 45.95
C MET A 1 25.05 -16.19 46.75
N ALA A 2 25.37 -15.63 47.93
CA ALA A 2 24.39 -14.87 48.72
C ALA A 2 23.99 -13.50 48.13
N LEU A 3 24.90 -12.80 47.42
CA LEU A 3 24.59 -11.56 46.69
C LEU A 3 23.57 -11.79 45.56
N ASN A 4 23.73 -12.89 44.82
CA ASN A 4 22.87 -13.24 43.68
C ASN A 4 21.43 -13.59 44.13
N LYS A 5 21.28 -14.31 45.25
CA LYS A 5 19.96 -14.60 45.85
C LYS A 5 19.25 -13.35 46.38
N ARG A 6 20.00 -12.32 46.83
CA ARG A 6 19.42 -11.03 47.26
C ARG A 6 18.99 -10.16 46.09
N GLN A 7 19.73 -10.18 44.97
CA GLN A 7 19.33 -9.52 43.73
C GLN A 7 18.10 -10.20 43.13
N GLN A 8 18.07 -11.53 43.08
CA GLN A 8 16.92 -12.29 42.60
C GLN A 8 15.67 -12.06 43.45
N LYS A 9 15.77 -12.11 44.79
CA LYS A 9 14.64 -11.75 45.67
C LYS A 9 14.15 -10.30 45.51
N LYS A 10 15.04 -9.34 45.21
CA LYS A 10 14.64 -7.96 44.94
C LYS A 10 13.98 -7.82 43.57
N GLN A 11 14.40 -8.61 42.59
CA GLN A 11 13.81 -8.68 41.26
C GLN A 11 12.43 -9.34 41.31
N ASP A 12 12.30 -10.48 41.99
CA ASP A 12 11.03 -11.17 42.24
C ASP A 12 10.05 -10.30 43.06
N ALA A 13 10.55 -9.50 44.01
CA ALA A 13 9.73 -8.57 44.79
C ALA A 13 9.28 -7.35 43.97
N LYS A 14 10.14 -6.82 43.08
CA LYS A 14 9.77 -5.78 42.10
C LYS A 14 8.76 -6.31 41.09
N GLU A 15 8.93 -7.53 40.61
CA GLU A 15 8.03 -8.20 39.67
C GLU A 15 6.64 -8.43 40.32
N LYS A 16 6.60 -8.91 41.57
CA LYS A 16 5.34 -9.04 42.33
C LYS A 16 4.66 -7.70 42.66
N ALA A 17 5.42 -6.63 42.90
CA ALA A 17 4.87 -5.29 43.09
C ALA A 17 4.34 -4.71 41.77
N SER A 18 5.01 -5.00 40.65
CA SER A 18 4.62 -4.61 39.29
C SER A 18 3.29 -5.22 38.86
N ILE A 19 3.04 -6.49 39.23
CA ILE A 19 1.78 -7.18 38.91
C ILE A 19 0.54 -6.50 39.52
N LYS A 20 0.69 -5.75 40.63
CA LYS A 20 -0.44 -5.00 41.23
C LYS A 20 -0.93 -3.83 40.38
N ASN A 21 -0.09 -3.26 39.51
CA ASN A 21 -0.42 -2.07 38.71
C ASN A 21 -0.73 -2.39 37.23
N LEU A 22 -0.95 -3.67 36.90
CA LEU A 22 -1.23 -4.09 35.53
C LEU A 22 -2.65 -3.70 35.05
N SER A 23 -3.59 -3.44 35.95
CA SER A 23 -4.96 -3.02 35.59
C SER A 23 -5.14 -1.50 35.46
N SER A 24 -4.19 -0.70 35.97
CA SER A 24 -4.23 0.75 35.88
C SER A 24 -3.40 1.26 34.69
N GLU A 25 -3.75 2.43 34.19
CA GLU A 25 -2.96 3.18 33.23
C GLU A 25 -1.68 3.75 33.88
N LEU A 26 -0.53 3.55 33.24
CA LEU A 26 0.80 3.97 33.68
C LEU A 26 1.45 4.95 32.69
N ALA A 27 1.19 4.77 31.39
CA ALA A 27 1.71 5.62 30.33
C ALA A 27 0.72 6.73 29.91
N GLY A 28 -0.18 7.13 30.82
CA GLY A 28 -1.19 8.17 30.55
C GLY A 28 -0.63 9.59 30.51
N PRO A 29 -1.45 10.56 30.08
CA PRO A 29 -1.03 11.95 29.97
C PRO A 29 -0.74 12.59 31.32
N THR A 30 0.32 13.41 31.37
CA THR A 30 0.76 14.18 32.54
C THR A 30 1.28 15.56 32.09
N THR A 31 1.83 16.39 33.00
CA THR A 31 2.36 17.70 32.60
C THR A 31 3.55 17.57 31.64
N VAL A 32 4.39 16.53 31.79
CA VAL A 32 5.49 16.22 30.85
C VAL A 32 5.07 15.34 29.67
N ARG A 33 3.93 14.65 29.74
CA ARG A 33 3.36 13.81 28.67
C ARG A 33 2.10 14.46 28.13
N ASN A 34 2.32 15.48 27.28
CA ASN A 34 1.25 16.28 26.72
C ASN A 34 0.62 15.59 25.50
N LEU A 35 -0.70 15.37 25.52
CA LEU A 35 -1.46 14.80 24.40
C LEU A 35 -1.38 15.65 23.12
N TRP A 36 -1.27 16.97 23.26
CA TRP A 36 -1.22 17.90 22.13
C TRP A 36 0.21 18.20 21.65
N GLY A 37 1.21 17.54 22.25
CA GLY A 37 2.62 17.75 21.92
C GLY A 37 3.17 19.14 22.31
N SER A 38 4.37 19.44 21.83
CA SER A 38 5.07 20.72 22.06
C SER A 38 4.73 21.81 21.02
N GLY A 39 3.84 21.51 20.07
CA GLY A 39 3.44 22.37 18.95
C GLY A 39 3.87 21.81 17.58
N SER A 40 3.67 22.60 16.52
CA SER A 40 4.02 22.18 15.15
C SER A 40 5.52 22.34 14.87
N VAL A 41 6.15 21.30 14.34
CA VAL A 41 7.57 21.29 13.95
C VAL A 41 7.74 21.56 12.45
N ALA A 42 6.83 21.01 11.63
CA ALA A 42 6.78 21.16 10.19
C ALA A 42 6.53 22.62 9.76
N SER A 43 5.82 23.40 10.57
CA SER A 43 5.64 24.83 10.34
C SER A 43 6.99 25.56 10.42
N GLY A 44 7.44 26.15 9.31
CA GLY A 44 8.75 26.80 9.22
C GLY A 44 9.93 25.83 9.17
N LEU A 45 9.72 24.59 8.70
CA LEU A 45 10.80 23.64 8.47
C LEU A 45 11.77 24.15 7.40
N THR A 46 13.06 24.17 7.72
CA THR A 46 14.16 24.50 6.79
C THR A 46 15.16 23.34 6.76
N PRO A 47 16.02 23.22 5.73
CA PRO A 47 17.03 22.16 5.69
C PRO A 47 17.93 22.14 6.93
N GLN A 48 18.29 23.32 7.45
CA GLN A 48 19.07 23.45 8.68
C GLN A 48 18.30 22.95 9.91
N LYS A 49 17.01 23.31 10.03
CA LYS A 49 16.16 22.85 11.13
C LYS A 49 15.98 21.32 11.08
N LEU A 50 15.75 20.76 9.89
CA LEU A 50 15.67 19.31 9.69
C LEU A 50 16.96 18.61 10.10
N ALA A 51 18.13 19.10 9.68
CA ALA A 51 19.42 18.53 10.06
C ALA A 51 19.60 18.51 11.60
N ASN A 52 19.22 19.60 12.28
CA ASN A 52 19.27 19.68 13.73
C ASN A 52 18.31 18.68 14.40
N ILE A 53 17.08 18.54 13.91
CA ILE A 53 16.10 17.56 14.42
C ILE A 53 16.64 16.13 14.28
N LEU A 54 17.16 15.78 13.10
CA LEU A 54 17.69 14.44 12.84
C LEU A 54 18.94 14.13 13.68
N LYS A 55 19.75 15.15 13.98
CA LYS A 55 20.90 15.06 14.88
C LYS A 55 20.46 14.85 16.33
N ALA A 56 19.55 15.68 16.83
CA ALA A 56 18.99 15.57 18.19
C ALA A 56 18.39 14.17 18.44
N ALA A 57 17.61 13.65 17.47
CA ALA A 57 17.06 12.29 17.54
C ALA A 57 18.13 11.19 17.53
N SER A 58 19.33 11.46 17.00
CA SER A 58 20.46 10.53 17.06
C SER A 58 21.17 10.55 18.41
N GLU A 59 21.00 11.64 19.17
CA GLU A 59 21.57 11.85 20.51
C GLU A 59 20.57 11.49 21.63
N GLY A 60 19.35 11.08 21.28
CA GLY A 60 18.32 10.59 22.21
C GLY A 60 17.14 11.54 22.44
N ASP A 61 17.19 12.77 21.90
CA ASP A 61 16.07 13.73 21.97
C ASP A 61 15.14 13.56 20.77
N THR A 62 13.98 12.96 21.01
CA THR A 62 13.12 12.42 19.95
C THR A 62 11.82 13.18 19.75
N ASP A 63 11.48 14.11 20.64
CA ASP A 63 10.18 14.80 20.62
C ASP A 63 9.92 15.51 19.27
N ALA A 64 10.89 16.32 18.83
CA ALA A 64 10.77 17.05 17.57
C ALA A 64 10.76 16.14 16.34
N TYR A 65 11.48 15.01 16.38
CA TYR A 65 11.50 14.05 15.29
C TYR A 65 10.17 13.29 15.19
N LEU A 66 9.63 12.82 16.31
CA LEU A 66 8.37 12.10 16.34
C LEU A 66 7.20 13.00 15.95
N THR A 67 7.20 14.25 16.41
CA THR A 67 6.23 15.26 15.99
C THR A 67 6.33 15.55 14.49
N LEU A 68 7.55 15.70 13.96
CA LEU A 68 7.74 15.88 12.52
C LEU A 68 7.26 14.65 11.73
N ALA A 69 7.55 13.44 12.20
CA ALA A 69 7.14 12.20 11.54
C ALA A 69 5.61 12.06 11.47
N GLU A 70 4.90 12.46 12.52
CA GLU A 70 3.44 12.55 12.56
C GLU A 70 2.92 13.59 11.56
N GLU A 71 3.42 14.83 11.62
CA GLU A 71 2.99 15.89 10.69
C GLU A 71 3.31 15.58 9.22
N MET A 72 4.36 14.81 8.93
CA MET A 72 4.66 14.35 7.58
C MET A 72 3.57 13.41 7.04
N GLU A 73 3.04 12.52 7.88
CA GLU A 73 1.93 11.62 7.52
C GLU A 73 0.60 12.39 7.34
N GLU A 74 0.42 13.49 8.05
CA GLU A 74 -0.76 14.38 7.93
C GLU A 74 -0.69 15.34 6.73
N ARG A 75 0.51 15.79 6.35
CA ARG A 75 0.71 16.89 5.39
C ARG A 75 1.16 16.46 3.99
N ASP A 76 1.70 15.26 3.81
CA ASP A 76 2.08 14.74 2.49
C ASP A 76 1.12 13.62 2.05
N PRO A 77 0.16 13.93 1.14
CA PRO A 77 -0.82 12.96 0.69
C PRO A 77 -0.20 11.72 0.03
N HIS A 78 0.93 11.87 -0.66
CA HIS A 78 1.57 10.75 -1.34
C HIS A 78 2.23 9.81 -0.32
N TYR A 79 3.02 10.36 0.61
CA TYR A 79 3.64 9.57 1.68
C TYR A 79 2.58 8.87 2.54
N SER A 80 1.53 9.61 2.93
CA SER A 80 0.38 9.06 3.68
C SER A 80 -0.28 7.89 2.94
N SER A 81 -0.52 8.05 1.64
CA SER A 81 -1.12 7.01 0.79
C SER A 81 -0.27 5.74 0.75
N VAL A 82 1.02 5.84 0.39
CA VAL A 82 1.87 4.65 0.25
C VAL A 82 2.15 3.96 1.58
N LEU A 83 2.31 4.72 2.67
CA LEU A 83 2.49 4.17 4.01
C LEU A 83 1.23 3.44 4.48
N ARG A 84 0.06 4.05 4.31
CA ARG A 84 -1.23 3.44 4.62
C ARG A 84 -1.46 2.15 3.83
N THR A 85 -1.14 2.14 2.54
CA THR A 85 -1.23 0.93 1.71
C THR A 85 -0.38 -0.22 2.24
N ARG A 86 0.83 0.06 2.76
CA ARG A 86 1.69 -0.94 3.38
C ARG A 86 1.14 -1.41 4.72
N LYS A 87 0.70 -0.49 5.58
CA LYS A 87 0.08 -0.80 6.90
C LYS A 87 -1.16 -1.71 6.71
N LEU A 88 -2.11 -1.28 5.87
CA LEU A 88 -3.35 -2.02 5.62
C LEU A 88 -3.12 -3.41 5.03
N ALA A 89 -2.13 -3.57 4.14
CA ALA A 89 -1.83 -4.87 3.56
C ALA A 89 -1.33 -5.88 4.59
N VAL A 90 -0.68 -5.42 5.67
CA VAL A 90 -0.25 -6.28 6.79
C VAL A 90 -1.40 -6.52 7.76
N SER A 91 -2.19 -5.50 8.11
CA SER A 91 -3.30 -5.66 9.06
C SER A 91 -4.47 -6.48 8.52
N SER A 92 -4.63 -6.54 7.19
CA SER A 92 -5.64 -7.40 6.56
C SER A 92 -5.27 -8.88 6.50
N LEU A 93 -4.06 -9.27 6.90
CA LEU A 93 -3.61 -10.67 6.80
C LEU A 93 -4.30 -11.56 7.83
N PRO A 94 -4.63 -12.80 7.47
CA PRO A 94 -5.19 -13.75 8.43
C PRO A 94 -4.14 -14.11 9.49
N VAL A 95 -4.62 -14.25 10.72
CA VAL A 95 -3.81 -14.61 11.87
C VAL A 95 -4.13 -16.05 12.24
N THR A 96 -3.10 -16.88 12.39
CA THR A 96 -3.23 -18.30 12.72
C THR A 96 -2.50 -18.62 14.01
N VAL A 97 -3.11 -19.43 14.86
CA VAL A 97 -2.50 -19.94 16.10
C VAL A 97 -2.02 -21.37 15.88
N VAL A 98 -0.74 -21.61 16.14
CA VAL A 98 -0.13 -22.94 16.14
C VAL A 98 0.10 -23.36 17.59
N ALA A 99 -0.51 -24.47 18.00
CA ALA A 99 -0.34 -25.02 19.35
C ALA A 99 1.13 -25.38 19.65
N GLY A 100 1.53 -25.30 20.91
CA GLY A 100 2.87 -25.66 21.37
C GLY A 100 3.13 -27.17 21.43
N GLY A 101 2.09 -28.00 21.25
CA GLY A 101 2.13 -29.45 21.34
C GLY A 101 0.74 -30.06 21.10
N ASP A 102 0.70 -31.40 21.02
CA ASP A 102 -0.54 -32.17 20.78
C ASP A 102 -1.28 -32.56 22.07
N ASP A 103 -0.73 -32.19 23.24
CA ASP A 103 -1.36 -32.48 24.52
C ASP A 103 -2.59 -31.60 24.77
N SER A 104 -3.55 -32.13 25.52
CA SER A 104 -4.81 -31.44 25.80
C SER A 104 -4.61 -30.07 26.48
N LYS A 105 -3.53 -29.89 27.24
CA LYS A 105 -3.21 -28.59 27.86
C LYS A 105 -2.73 -27.60 26.80
N ALA A 106 -1.79 -27.99 25.92
CA ALA A 106 -1.33 -27.11 24.84
C ALA A 106 -2.45 -26.71 23.88
N GLN A 107 -3.34 -27.63 23.53
CA GLN A 107 -4.52 -27.34 22.70
C GLN A 107 -5.45 -26.33 23.38
N LYS A 108 -5.73 -26.52 24.68
CA LYS A 108 -6.55 -25.57 25.45
C LYS A 108 -5.93 -24.17 25.52
N ILE A 109 -4.60 -24.08 25.70
CA ILE A 109 -3.92 -22.78 25.69
C ILE A 109 -4.01 -22.14 24.29
N ALA A 110 -3.91 -22.92 23.22
CA ALA A 110 -4.07 -22.42 21.86
C ALA A 110 -5.50 -21.91 21.60
N GLU A 111 -6.53 -22.60 22.08
CA GLU A 111 -7.93 -22.15 22.00
C GLU A 111 -8.14 -20.81 22.73
N ASP A 112 -7.55 -20.63 23.91
CA ASP A 112 -7.64 -19.35 24.63
C ASP A 112 -6.94 -18.21 23.89
N ILE A 113 -5.80 -18.49 23.25
CA ILE A 113 -5.09 -17.51 22.42
C ILE A 113 -5.90 -17.19 21.17
N GLN A 114 -6.59 -18.17 20.59
CA GLN A 114 -7.49 -17.92 19.47
C GLN A 114 -8.62 -16.96 19.88
N GLN A 115 -9.24 -17.18 21.05
CA GLN A 115 -10.24 -16.25 21.60
C GLN A 115 -9.69 -14.84 21.82
N LEU A 116 -8.43 -14.73 22.26
CA LEU A 116 -7.76 -13.44 22.43
C LEU A 116 -7.56 -12.68 21.11
N ILE A 117 -7.29 -13.41 20.02
CA ILE A 117 -7.04 -12.86 18.68
C ILE A 117 -8.34 -12.54 17.95
N ASP A 118 -9.38 -13.34 18.15
CA ASP A 118 -10.71 -13.12 17.57
C ASP A 118 -11.43 -11.91 18.19
N ALA A 119 -10.94 -11.42 19.33
CA ALA A 119 -11.45 -10.20 19.96
C ALA A 119 -11.18 -8.96 19.09
N PRO A 120 -12.14 -8.03 18.95
CA PRO A 120 -11.99 -6.86 18.09
C PRO A 120 -10.81 -5.96 18.50
N ASP A 121 -10.52 -5.84 19.79
CA ASP A 121 -9.43 -5.02 20.31
C ASP A 121 -8.04 -5.48 19.79
N PHE A 122 -7.91 -6.75 19.38
CA PHE A 122 -6.67 -7.25 18.79
C PHE A 122 -6.40 -6.62 17.42
N GLY A 123 -7.45 -6.34 16.64
CA GLY A 123 -7.32 -5.62 15.37
C GLY A 123 -6.76 -4.21 15.56
N ASP A 124 -7.31 -3.48 16.54
CA ASP A 124 -6.83 -2.14 16.90
C ASP A 124 -5.35 -2.18 17.35
N LEU A 125 -4.96 -3.19 18.16
CA LEU A 125 -3.56 -3.39 18.54
C LEU A 125 -2.64 -3.58 17.33
N VAL A 126 -3.08 -4.34 16.32
CA VAL A 126 -2.30 -4.60 15.09
C VAL A 126 -2.12 -3.31 14.30
N ASP A 127 -3.20 -2.56 14.08
CA ASP A 127 -3.17 -1.28 13.37
C ASP A 127 -2.28 -0.26 14.09
N ASP A 128 -2.44 -0.12 15.40
CA ASP A 128 -1.65 0.78 16.24
C ASP A 128 -0.17 0.38 16.30
N ALA A 129 0.14 -0.92 16.32
CA ALA A 129 1.52 -1.40 16.28
C ALA A 129 2.21 -1.02 14.96
N LEU A 130 1.49 -1.00 13.84
CA LEU A 130 2.05 -0.68 12.52
C LEU A 130 2.38 0.82 12.33
N ASP A 131 1.97 1.71 13.24
CA ASP A 131 2.49 3.08 13.35
C ASP A 131 4.03 3.12 13.45
N ALA A 132 4.61 2.04 13.99
CA ALA A 132 6.05 1.86 14.09
C ALA A 132 6.79 1.90 12.75
N LEU A 133 6.14 1.59 11.62
CA LEU A 133 6.79 1.65 10.30
C LEU A 133 7.19 3.09 9.94
N GLY A 134 6.35 4.07 10.26
CA GLY A 134 6.65 5.49 10.04
C GLY A 134 7.66 6.01 11.05
N LYS A 135 7.37 5.85 12.34
CA LYS A 135 8.11 6.49 13.44
C LYS A 135 9.34 5.71 13.91
N GLY A 136 9.41 4.41 13.64
CA GLY A 136 10.48 3.48 14.01
C GLY A 136 10.13 2.57 15.20
N TYR A 137 9.14 2.96 16.00
CA TYR A 137 8.56 2.13 17.06
C TYR A 137 7.12 2.58 17.36
N SER A 138 6.33 1.69 17.93
CA SER A 138 5.00 1.96 18.48
C SER A 138 4.87 1.26 19.83
N VAL A 139 4.08 1.85 20.74
CA VAL A 139 3.87 1.34 22.08
C VAL A 139 2.38 1.28 22.38
N ASN A 140 1.90 0.09 22.69
CA ASN A 140 0.53 -0.15 23.12
C ASN A 140 0.53 -0.63 24.56
N GLU A 141 -0.19 0.06 25.44
CA GLU A 141 -0.35 -0.31 26.83
C GLU A 141 -1.50 -1.32 26.99
N ILE A 142 -1.19 -2.47 27.60
CA ILE A 142 -2.18 -3.50 27.90
C ILE A 142 -2.90 -3.12 29.19
N ILE A 143 -4.23 -2.98 29.13
CA ILE A 143 -5.06 -2.78 30.32
C ILE A 143 -5.64 -4.13 30.72
N TRP A 144 -5.04 -4.76 31.73
CA TRP A 144 -5.45 -6.10 32.16
C TRP A 144 -6.70 -6.06 33.05
N ASP A 145 -7.71 -6.84 32.71
CA ASP A 145 -8.81 -7.19 33.60
C ASP A 145 -8.49 -8.46 34.41
N ARG A 146 -8.88 -8.41 35.68
CA ARG A 146 -8.68 -9.46 36.69
C ARG A 146 -10.00 -9.91 37.32
N SER A 147 -11.13 -9.43 36.81
CA SER A 147 -12.46 -9.72 37.35
C SER A 147 -12.87 -11.19 37.15
N GLY A 148 -12.38 -11.81 36.07
CA GLY A 148 -12.68 -13.19 35.69
C GLY A 148 -11.77 -14.25 36.32
N ALA A 149 -11.96 -15.50 35.88
CA ALA A 149 -11.14 -16.64 36.31
C ALA A 149 -9.72 -16.60 35.72
N LYS A 150 -9.54 -15.90 34.59
CA LYS A 150 -8.27 -15.63 33.93
C LYS A 150 -8.06 -14.13 33.85
N TRP A 151 -6.80 -13.74 33.71
CA TRP A 151 -6.41 -12.40 33.34
C TRP A 151 -6.54 -12.24 31.83
N GLU A 152 -7.27 -11.22 31.43
CA GLU A 152 -7.54 -10.94 30.02
C GLU A 152 -7.27 -9.45 29.74
N PRO A 153 -6.69 -9.10 28.59
CA PRO A 153 -6.64 -7.72 28.14
C PRO A 153 -8.07 -7.20 27.92
N LYS A 154 -8.42 -6.11 28.60
CA LYS A 154 -9.69 -5.42 28.39
C LYS A 154 -9.63 -4.51 27.16
N GLU A 155 -8.48 -3.87 26.96
CA GLU A 155 -8.22 -2.95 25.86
C GLU A 155 -6.70 -2.84 25.69
N TYR A 156 -6.28 -2.51 24.47
CA TYR A 156 -4.91 -2.10 24.15
C TYR A 156 -4.94 -0.62 23.82
N ARG A 157 -4.29 0.21 24.63
CA ARG A 157 -4.27 1.65 24.40
C ARG A 157 -2.99 2.04 23.68
N TRP A 158 -3.11 2.56 22.47
CA TRP A 158 -2.00 3.25 21.84
C TRP A 158 -1.52 4.40 22.71
N ARG A 159 -0.20 4.46 22.87
CA ARG A 159 0.48 5.52 23.60
C ARG A 159 1.36 6.28 22.65
N ASP A 160 1.23 7.60 22.73
CA ASP A 160 2.07 8.51 21.97
C ASP A 160 3.55 8.14 22.17
N PRO A 161 4.29 7.83 21.08
CA PRO A 161 5.70 7.50 21.15
C PRO A 161 6.55 8.55 21.89
N ARG A 162 6.12 9.82 21.94
CA ARG A 162 6.75 10.92 22.69
C ARG A 162 6.72 10.71 24.21
N PHE A 163 5.84 9.85 24.71
CA PHE A 163 5.77 9.54 26.15
C PHE A 163 6.86 8.56 26.60
N PHE A 164 7.71 8.13 25.68
CA PHE A 164 8.80 7.20 25.92
C PHE A 164 10.13 7.80 25.46
N MET A 165 11.19 7.37 26.14
CA MET A 165 12.57 7.73 25.83
C MET A 165 13.45 6.49 25.88
N PHE A 166 14.66 6.58 25.33
CA PHE A 166 15.66 5.52 25.41
C PHE A 166 16.74 5.89 26.43
N HIS A 167 17.21 4.90 27.19
CA HIS A 167 18.24 5.12 28.19
C HIS A 167 19.57 5.53 27.55
N HIS A 168 20.23 6.54 28.10
CA HIS A 168 21.44 7.11 27.49
C HIS A 168 22.62 6.13 27.41
N GLU A 169 22.77 5.24 28.41
CA GLU A 169 23.83 4.21 28.41
C GLU A 169 23.43 2.95 27.63
N ASN A 170 22.13 2.75 27.42
CA ASN A 170 21.59 1.56 26.78
C ASN A 170 20.46 1.95 25.83
N ALA A 171 20.82 2.26 24.59
CA ALA A 171 19.89 2.74 23.58
C ALA A 171 18.83 1.70 23.14
N GLU A 172 18.88 0.46 23.66
CA GLU A 172 17.82 -0.54 23.46
C GLU A 172 16.75 -0.51 24.55
N GLU A 173 17.09 0.01 25.74
CA GLU A 173 16.22 0.09 26.90
C GLU A 173 15.29 1.30 26.79
N MET A 174 14.01 1.00 26.55
CA MET A 174 12.95 2.01 26.51
C MET A 174 12.40 2.25 27.91
N ARG A 175 12.09 3.51 28.20
CA ARG A 175 11.60 3.99 29.49
C ARG A 175 10.47 4.99 29.29
N ILE A 176 9.66 5.15 30.32
CA ILE A 176 8.51 6.06 30.35
C ILE A 176 9.01 7.43 30.82
N VAL A 177 8.71 8.48 30.06
CA VAL A 177 9.02 9.86 30.46
C VAL A 177 8.17 10.20 31.69
N ASP A 178 8.81 10.66 32.77
CA ASP A 178 8.15 10.94 34.04
C ASP A 178 8.82 12.09 34.79
N GLU A 179 8.04 12.83 35.57
CA GLU A 179 8.50 14.00 36.33
C GLU A 179 9.42 13.63 37.50
N SER A 180 9.31 12.41 38.02
CA SER A 180 10.13 11.95 39.15
C SER A 180 11.58 11.66 38.78
N ASP A 181 11.84 11.29 37.52
CA ASP A 181 13.18 11.11 36.96
C ASP A 181 13.20 11.56 35.49
N PRO A 182 13.25 12.88 35.22
CA PRO A 182 13.17 13.40 33.84
C PRO A 182 14.38 13.03 32.97
N ALA A 183 15.53 12.74 33.60
CA ALA A 183 16.76 12.45 32.89
C ALA A 183 16.82 11.00 32.38
N ASN A 184 16.31 10.05 33.18
CA ASN A 184 16.40 8.63 32.83
C ASN A 184 15.05 7.98 32.57
N GLY A 185 13.94 8.62 32.95
CA GLY A 185 12.60 8.04 32.90
C GLY A 185 12.41 6.83 33.82
N LEU A 186 11.18 6.35 33.90
CA LEU A 186 10.82 5.16 34.66
C LEU A 186 10.99 3.89 33.82
N PRO A 187 11.50 2.79 34.41
CA PRO A 187 11.58 1.51 33.71
C PRO A 187 10.17 1.01 33.37
N MET A 188 10.02 0.42 32.18
CA MET A 188 8.74 -0.18 31.77
C MET A 188 8.46 -1.45 32.60
N PRO A 189 7.31 -1.52 33.29
CA PRO A 189 6.84 -2.74 33.94
C PRO A 189 6.77 -3.94 32.98
N PRO A 190 7.20 -5.15 33.42
CA PRO A 190 7.00 -6.36 32.64
C PRO A 190 5.49 -6.61 32.40
N TYR A 191 5.18 -7.25 31.27
CA TYR A 191 3.82 -7.68 30.90
C TYR A 191 2.80 -6.55 30.67
N LYS A 192 3.24 -5.30 30.63
CA LYS A 192 2.35 -4.14 30.55
C LYS A 192 2.24 -3.52 29.17
N PHE A 193 3.22 -3.73 28.30
CA PHE A 193 3.31 -3.03 27.02
C PHE A 193 3.65 -3.97 25.88
N VAL A 194 3.00 -3.75 24.74
CA VAL A 194 3.39 -4.30 23.44
C VAL A 194 4.21 -3.24 22.72
N VAL A 195 5.49 -3.53 22.47
CA VAL A 195 6.43 -2.57 21.86
C VAL A 195 6.89 -3.11 20.50
N HIS A 196 6.29 -2.60 19.44
CA HIS A 196 6.68 -2.96 18.08
C HIS A 196 7.85 -2.10 17.61
N LYS A 197 8.91 -2.76 17.13
CA LYS A 197 10.17 -2.15 16.66
C LYS A 197 10.59 -2.82 15.35
N PRO A 198 10.02 -2.41 14.19
CA PRO A 198 10.32 -3.02 12.91
C PRO A 198 11.79 -2.77 12.53
N ARG A 199 12.44 -3.80 11.98
CA ARG A 199 13.83 -3.82 11.55
C ARG A 199 13.91 -3.55 10.05
N LEU A 200 13.46 -2.36 9.64
CA LEU A 200 13.61 -1.89 8.25
C LEU A 200 15.08 -1.73 7.85
N LYS A 201 15.94 -1.46 8.85
CA LYS A 201 17.40 -1.55 8.77
C LYS A 201 17.97 -1.94 10.13
N SER A 202 19.22 -2.38 10.15
CA SER A 202 19.95 -2.57 11.41
C SER A 202 20.38 -1.24 12.05
N GLY A 203 20.56 -1.24 13.38
CA GLY A 203 21.05 -0.11 14.17
C GLY A 203 20.02 0.42 15.17
N LEU A 204 20.19 1.68 15.59
CA LEU A 204 19.32 2.33 16.59
C LEU A 204 17.86 2.38 16.13
N VAL A 205 16.95 2.04 17.05
CA VAL A 205 15.48 2.03 16.83
C VAL A 205 14.98 3.39 16.35
N LEU A 206 15.45 4.47 16.99
CA LEU A 206 15.11 5.87 16.64
C LEU A 206 15.49 6.28 15.23
N ARG A 207 16.39 5.53 14.59
CA ARG A 207 16.84 5.78 13.22
C ARG A 207 16.19 4.84 12.22
N GLY A 208 15.31 3.95 12.66
CA GLY A 208 14.75 2.85 11.87
C GLY A 208 13.46 3.16 11.12
N GLY A 209 12.73 4.24 11.47
CA GLY A 209 11.45 4.59 10.84
C GLY A 209 11.59 5.15 9.42
N LEU A 210 10.57 4.91 8.58
CA LEU A 210 10.50 5.40 7.20
C LEU A 210 10.44 6.93 7.13
N ALA A 211 9.84 7.59 8.11
CA ALA A 211 9.76 9.05 8.15
C ALA A 211 11.17 9.67 8.09
N ARG A 212 12.14 9.08 8.79
CA ARG A 212 13.54 9.53 8.72
C ARG A 212 14.14 9.39 7.32
N LEU A 213 13.83 8.30 6.62
CA LEU A 213 14.33 8.04 5.27
C LEU A 213 13.78 9.06 4.27
N VAL A 214 12.49 9.39 4.37
CA VAL A 214 11.81 10.31 3.44
C VAL A 214 11.81 11.77 3.87
N ALA A 215 12.34 12.13 5.05
CA ALA A 215 12.27 13.50 5.57
C ALA A 215 12.93 14.55 4.64
N LEU A 216 14.02 14.18 3.96
CA LEU A 216 14.64 15.07 2.97
C LEU A 216 13.77 15.22 1.72
N SER A 217 13.18 14.12 1.25
CA SER A 217 12.23 14.13 0.13
C SER A 217 11.02 15.03 0.44
N TYR A 218 10.46 14.92 1.65
CA TYR A 218 9.37 15.74 2.13
C TYR A 218 9.68 17.24 2.06
N ILE A 219 10.84 17.67 2.59
CA ILE A 219 11.19 19.09 2.56
C ILE A 219 11.43 19.58 1.13
N CYS A 220 12.15 18.81 0.30
CA CYS A 220 12.37 19.15 -1.11
C CYS A 220 11.05 19.28 -1.88
N LYS A 221 10.11 18.38 -1.66
CA LYS A 221 8.77 18.40 -2.25
C LYS A 221 7.98 19.63 -1.79
N MET A 222 7.98 19.94 -0.49
CA MET A 222 7.30 21.11 0.05
C MET A 222 7.79 22.42 -0.60
N TYR A 223 9.11 22.60 -0.73
CA TYR A 223 9.68 23.76 -1.43
C TYR A 223 9.34 23.74 -2.92
N GLY A 224 9.43 22.58 -3.58
CA GLY A 224 9.07 22.44 -4.99
C GLY A 224 7.62 22.83 -5.28
N ILE A 225 6.67 22.37 -4.46
CA ILE A 225 5.25 22.74 -4.58
C ILE A 225 5.06 24.23 -4.33
N LYS A 226 5.68 24.79 -3.29
CA LYS A 226 5.58 26.23 -2.99
C LYS A 226 6.07 27.08 -4.17
N ASP A 227 7.24 26.74 -4.72
CA ASP A 227 7.82 27.47 -5.84
C ASP A 227 7.00 27.27 -7.12
N TRP A 228 6.42 26.08 -7.32
CA TRP A 228 5.50 25.82 -8.42
C TRP A 228 4.24 26.68 -8.34
N VAL A 229 3.58 26.72 -7.18
CA VAL A 229 2.40 27.56 -6.95
C VAL A 229 2.75 29.04 -7.13
N GLY A 230 3.87 29.51 -6.57
CA GLY A 230 4.34 30.88 -6.75
C GLY A 230 4.62 31.23 -8.22
N PHE A 231 5.17 30.29 -9.00
CA PHE A 231 5.32 30.45 -10.44
C PHE A 231 3.96 30.57 -11.15
N LEU A 232 3.00 29.71 -10.81
CA LEU A 232 1.65 29.74 -11.38
C LEU A 232 0.90 31.03 -11.02
N GLU A 233 1.11 31.60 -9.83
CA GLU A 233 0.53 32.89 -9.46
C GLU A 233 1.07 34.05 -10.29
N ILE A 234 2.38 34.05 -10.57
CA ILE A 234 3.03 35.13 -11.32
C ILE A 234 2.79 35.01 -12.83
N TYR A 235 2.81 33.80 -13.37
CA TYR A 235 2.81 33.55 -14.82
C TYR A 235 1.56 32.85 -15.35
N GLY A 236 0.68 32.35 -14.47
CA GLY A 236 -0.51 31.58 -14.87
C GLY A 236 -1.63 32.44 -15.46
N ILE A 237 -1.66 33.73 -15.14
CA ILE A 237 -2.63 34.69 -15.72
C ILE A 237 -1.86 35.93 -16.19
N PRO A 238 -1.66 36.11 -17.51
CA PRO A 238 -0.95 37.28 -18.01
C PRO A 238 -1.75 38.57 -17.78
N LEU A 239 -1.09 39.60 -17.25
CA LEU A 239 -1.66 40.94 -17.17
C LEU A 239 -1.84 41.52 -18.57
N ARG A 240 -3.04 42.03 -18.86
CA ARG A 240 -3.34 42.69 -20.12
C ARG A 240 -3.09 44.18 -19.96
N ILE A 241 -2.13 44.68 -20.75
CA ILE A 241 -1.64 46.04 -20.66
C ILE A 241 -1.93 46.74 -21.99
N GLY A 242 -2.84 47.72 -21.96
CA GLY A 242 -3.05 48.64 -23.07
C GLY A 242 -2.04 49.79 -23.02
N LYS A 243 -1.28 50.00 -24.09
CA LYS A 243 -0.32 51.11 -24.17
C LYS A 243 -0.91 52.27 -24.97
N TYR A 244 -0.64 53.51 -24.56
CA TYR A 244 -1.07 54.70 -25.28
C TYR A 244 0.04 55.76 -25.40
N GLY A 245 0.07 56.44 -26.55
CA GLY A 245 1.02 57.52 -26.83
C GLY A 245 0.65 58.86 -26.18
N GLN A 246 1.59 59.80 -26.14
CA GLN A 246 1.39 61.13 -25.51
C GLN A 246 0.28 61.96 -26.17
N ALA A 247 -0.03 61.70 -27.44
CA ALA A 247 -1.09 62.39 -28.19
C ALA A 247 -2.50 61.82 -27.97
N ALA A 248 -2.66 60.74 -27.19
CA ALA A 248 -3.96 60.10 -26.98
C ALA A 248 -4.92 61.00 -26.17
N SER A 249 -6.12 61.21 -26.69
CA SER A 249 -7.15 62.00 -26.03
C SER A 249 -7.73 61.27 -24.80
N LYS A 250 -8.52 61.96 -23.98
CA LYS A 250 -9.17 61.33 -22.82
C LYS A 250 -10.19 60.27 -23.25
N GLU A 251 -10.92 60.51 -24.33
CA GLU A 251 -11.89 59.57 -24.90
C GLU A 251 -11.19 58.30 -25.40
N ASP A 252 -10.04 58.41 -26.07
CA ASP A 252 -9.27 57.25 -26.54
C ASP A 252 -8.77 56.38 -25.38
N LYS A 253 -8.37 56.99 -24.27
CA LYS A 253 -7.93 56.26 -23.05
C LYS A 253 -9.08 55.52 -22.39
N ASP A 254 -10.27 56.12 -22.33
CA ASP A 254 -11.45 55.49 -21.74
C ASP A 254 -11.98 54.34 -22.61
N ILE A 255 -11.91 54.48 -23.94
CA ILE A 255 -12.20 53.40 -24.90
C ILE A 255 -11.19 52.26 -24.74
N LEU A 256 -9.89 52.55 -24.70
CA LEU A 256 -8.85 51.55 -24.52
C LEU A 256 -8.98 50.81 -23.19
N LYS A 257 -9.25 51.53 -22.10
CA LYS A 257 -9.50 50.93 -20.79
C LYS A 257 -10.69 49.99 -20.81
N THR A 258 -11.78 50.40 -21.46
CA THR A 258 -13.00 49.59 -21.60
C THR A 258 -12.73 48.35 -22.47
N ALA A 259 -12.00 48.51 -23.58
CA ALA A 259 -11.61 47.42 -24.46
C ALA A 259 -10.74 46.37 -23.74
N VAL A 260 -9.68 46.80 -23.05
CA VAL A 260 -8.78 45.89 -22.32
C VAL A 260 -9.50 45.19 -21.16
N SER A 261 -10.45 45.88 -20.51
CA SER A 261 -11.27 45.29 -19.43
C SER A 261 -12.33 44.31 -19.96
N ASN A 262 -12.85 44.51 -21.17
CA ASN A 262 -13.91 43.66 -21.75
C ASN A 262 -13.38 42.41 -22.47
N ILE A 263 -12.08 42.34 -22.76
CA ILE A 263 -11.45 41.17 -23.42
C ILE A 263 -11.45 39.93 -22.51
N GLY A 264 -11.72 40.06 -21.20
CA GLY A 264 -11.82 38.92 -20.28
C GLY A 264 -11.82 39.34 -18.81
N SER A 265 -12.05 38.39 -17.90
CA SER A 265 -12.38 38.61 -16.48
C SER A 265 -11.24 39.13 -15.58
N ASP A 266 -9.98 39.12 -16.03
CA ASP A 266 -8.82 39.32 -15.14
C ASP A 266 -8.40 40.79 -14.98
N ALA A 267 -7.29 41.05 -14.29
CA ALA A 267 -6.74 42.39 -14.12
C ALA A 267 -6.31 43.02 -15.46
N ALA A 268 -6.71 44.27 -15.68
CA ALA A 268 -6.45 45.08 -16.86
C ALA A 268 -5.86 46.42 -16.45
N ALA A 269 -4.82 46.86 -17.16
CA ALA A 269 -4.18 48.16 -16.92
C ALA A 269 -3.95 48.92 -18.23
N ILE A 270 -3.95 50.25 -18.16
CA ILE A 270 -3.50 51.12 -19.26
C ILE A 270 -2.30 51.95 -18.80
N LEU A 271 -1.27 52.04 -19.63
CA LEU A 271 0.01 52.69 -19.31
C LEU A 271 0.41 53.64 -20.46
N PRO A 272 0.96 54.83 -20.18
CA PRO A 272 1.66 55.60 -21.19
C PRO A 272 2.88 54.82 -21.74
N ASP A 273 3.18 54.96 -23.04
CA ASP A 273 4.35 54.34 -23.67
C ASP A 273 5.68 54.71 -22.96
N SER A 274 5.75 55.90 -22.38
CA SER A 274 6.94 56.38 -21.65
C SER A 274 7.14 55.76 -20.26
N MET A 275 6.18 54.97 -19.76
CA MET A 275 6.23 54.32 -18.45
C MET A 275 6.28 52.79 -18.56
N VAL A 276 6.64 52.24 -19.72
CA VAL A 276 6.81 50.80 -19.89
C VAL A 276 8.00 50.32 -19.07
N ILE A 277 7.76 49.39 -18.16
CA ILE A 277 8.80 48.66 -17.43
C ILE A 277 9.03 47.37 -18.20
N GLU A 278 10.21 47.21 -18.78
CA GLU A 278 10.63 45.96 -19.42
C GLU A 278 11.40 45.12 -18.41
N PHE A 279 10.88 43.93 -18.13
CA PHE A 279 11.65 42.91 -17.42
C PHE A 279 12.53 42.20 -18.46
N GLU A 280 13.84 42.10 -18.21
CA GLU A 280 14.71 41.23 -19.01
C GLU A 280 14.18 39.78 -18.90
N GLN A 281 13.43 39.34 -19.91
CA GLN A 281 12.96 37.97 -19.97
C GLN A 281 14.15 37.06 -20.16
N ILE A 282 14.53 36.30 -19.12
CA ILE A 282 15.34 35.11 -19.31
C ILE A 282 14.51 34.16 -20.17
N THR A 283 14.97 33.89 -21.37
CA THR A 283 14.27 33.19 -22.47
C THR A 283 13.91 31.73 -22.13
N GLN A 284 14.12 31.28 -20.89
CA GLN A 284 13.86 29.93 -20.39
C GLN A 284 12.58 29.80 -19.54
N ALA A 285 11.66 30.78 -19.55
CA ALA A 285 10.38 30.65 -18.84
C ALA A 285 9.46 29.57 -19.46
N ALA A 286 9.62 29.26 -20.75
CA ALA A 286 8.90 28.20 -21.44
C ALA A 286 9.41 26.83 -20.95
N GLY A 287 8.71 26.24 -19.97
CA GLY A 287 9.04 24.94 -19.38
C GLY A 287 9.39 24.98 -17.89
N ALA A 288 9.55 26.16 -17.28
CA ALA A 288 9.88 26.27 -15.85
C ALA A 288 8.82 25.63 -14.94
N SER A 289 7.52 25.80 -15.25
CA SER A 289 6.42 25.12 -14.55
C SER A 289 6.55 23.59 -14.61
N GLU A 290 6.94 23.05 -15.77
CA GLU A 290 7.11 21.61 -15.97
C GLU A 290 8.31 21.07 -15.19
N VAL A 291 9.38 21.83 -15.03
CA VAL A 291 10.55 21.43 -14.22
C VAL A 291 10.14 21.22 -12.76
N PHE A 292 9.33 22.12 -12.18
CA PHE A 292 8.85 21.96 -10.81
C PHE A 292 7.92 20.75 -10.66
N ALA A 293 6.97 20.58 -11.58
CA ALA A 293 6.06 19.42 -11.59
C ALA A 293 6.85 18.10 -11.68
N ARG A 294 7.78 17.98 -12.63
CA ARG A 294 8.63 16.79 -12.80
C ARG A 294 9.50 16.50 -11.58
N MET A 295 9.98 17.52 -10.88
CA MET A 295 10.72 17.34 -9.63
C MET A 295 9.82 16.73 -8.55
N VAL A 296 8.60 17.25 -8.37
CA VAL A 296 7.63 16.73 -7.38
C VAL A 296 7.27 15.28 -7.70
N GLU A 297 6.96 14.99 -8.97
CA GLU A 297 6.68 13.62 -9.45
C GLU A 297 7.86 12.68 -9.22
N TRP A 298 9.09 13.10 -9.54
CA TRP A 298 10.27 12.29 -9.30
C TRP A 298 10.46 11.98 -7.80
N ILE A 299 10.22 12.96 -6.93
CA ILE A 299 10.30 12.77 -5.46
C ILE A 299 9.24 11.75 -5.01
N ASP A 300 8.01 11.85 -5.49
CA ASP A 300 6.95 10.89 -5.17
C ASP A 300 7.31 9.48 -5.60
N ARG A 301 7.91 9.31 -6.78
CA ARG A 301 8.43 8.02 -7.23
C ARG A 301 9.53 7.48 -6.32
N GLN A 302 10.39 8.33 -5.75
CA GLN A 302 11.39 7.89 -4.77
C GLN A 302 10.74 7.51 -3.43
N ILE A 303 9.71 8.23 -2.98
CA ILE A 303 8.95 7.91 -1.77
C ILE A 303 8.24 6.56 -1.93
N SER A 304 7.57 6.33 -3.06
CA SER A 304 6.97 5.04 -3.41
C SER A 304 7.98 3.90 -3.34
N LYS A 305 9.17 4.05 -3.98
CA LYS A 305 10.23 3.03 -3.91
C LYS A 305 10.73 2.80 -2.48
N ALA A 306 10.90 3.87 -1.70
CA ALA A 306 11.40 3.78 -0.34
C ALA A 306 10.40 3.06 0.60
N VAL A 307 9.10 3.25 0.39
CA VAL A 307 8.05 2.70 1.26
C VAL A 307 7.53 1.35 0.77
N LEU A 308 7.20 1.21 -0.51
CA LEU A 308 6.58 0.01 -1.10
C LEU A 308 7.57 -0.86 -1.90
N GLY A 309 8.84 -0.45 -2.04
CA GLY A 309 9.84 -1.17 -2.86
C GLY A 309 9.67 -0.97 -4.38
N GLN A 310 8.63 -0.26 -4.81
CA GLN A 310 8.26 -0.08 -6.21
C GLN A 310 7.66 1.32 -6.45
N THR A 311 7.55 1.76 -7.70
CA THR A 311 7.02 3.10 -8.06
C THR A 311 5.49 3.23 -8.04
N ALA A 312 4.79 2.33 -7.35
CA ALA A 312 3.34 2.12 -7.42
C ALA A 312 2.85 1.64 -8.80
N SER A 313 1.92 0.67 -8.77
CA SER A 313 1.28 0.08 -9.96
C SER A 313 0.40 1.06 -10.75
N SER A 314 0.07 2.23 -10.18
CA SER A 314 -0.71 3.27 -10.86
C SER A 314 0.04 3.97 -12.00
N GLU A 315 1.37 3.79 -12.10
CA GLU A 315 2.21 4.32 -13.17
C GLU A 315 2.67 3.24 -14.16
N GLY A 316 2.14 2.02 -14.07
CA GLY A 316 2.40 0.97 -15.04
C GLY A 316 2.01 1.43 -16.44
N THR A 317 2.98 1.61 -17.32
CA THR A 317 2.70 1.87 -18.74
C THR A 317 1.84 0.72 -19.26
N PRO A 318 0.60 0.98 -19.72
CA PRO A 318 -0.26 -0.08 -20.23
C PRO A 318 0.47 -0.86 -21.34
N GLY A 319 0.69 -2.17 -21.14
CA GLY A 319 1.27 -3.06 -22.16
C GLY A 319 2.55 -3.81 -21.80
N LYS A 320 3.16 -3.62 -20.61
CA LYS A 320 4.33 -4.41 -20.16
C LYS A 320 3.93 -5.47 -19.11
N LEU A 321 3.26 -6.52 -19.58
CA LEU A 321 2.73 -7.65 -18.78
C LEU A 321 3.74 -8.27 -17.79
N GLY A 322 5.06 -8.24 -18.06
CA GLY A 322 6.07 -8.83 -17.16
C GLY A 322 6.52 -7.95 -15.98
N ASN A 323 6.24 -6.64 -16.00
CA ASN A 323 6.74 -5.74 -14.95
C ASN A 323 5.84 -5.73 -13.71
N GLU A 324 4.54 -5.99 -13.88
CA GLU A 324 3.52 -5.94 -12.82
C GLU A 324 3.65 -7.12 -11.84
N ASP A 325 3.88 -8.34 -12.34
CA ASP A 325 4.07 -9.53 -11.49
C ASP A 325 5.32 -9.40 -10.60
N SER A 326 6.42 -8.90 -11.17
CA SER A 326 7.66 -8.68 -10.42
C SER A 326 7.50 -7.63 -9.33
N GLN A 327 6.73 -6.58 -9.64
CA GLN A 327 6.40 -5.49 -8.73
C GLN A 327 5.56 -5.99 -7.55
N GLU A 328 4.49 -6.74 -7.85
CA GLU A 328 3.66 -7.34 -6.82
C GLU A 328 4.47 -8.31 -5.95
N SER A 329 5.38 -9.10 -6.52
CA SER A 329 6.24 -10.00 -5.72
C SER A 329 7.11 -9.26 -4.70
N VAL A 330 7.73 -8.13 -5.08
CA VAL A 330 8.54 -7.30 -4.16
C VAL A 330 7.68 -6.73 -3.03
N ARG A 331 6.45 -6.30 -3.36
CA ARG A 331 5.51 -5.81 -2.36
C ARG A 331 5.11 -6.91 -1.38
N GLN A 332 4.81 -8.11 -1.87
CA GLN A 332 4.47 -9.27 -1.03
C GLN A 332 5.64 -9.65 -0.12
N ASP A 333 6.89 -9.61 -0.60
CA ASP A 333 8.08 -9.85 0.25
C ASP A 333 8.20 -8.85 1.40
N LEU A 334 7.94 -7.56 1.15
CA LEU A 334 7.92 -6.54 2.20
C LEU A 334 6.81 -6.78 3.22
N ILE A 335 5.60 -7.09 2.75
CA ILE A 335 4.45 -7.41 3.60
C ILE A 335 4.76 -8.64 4.47
N ALA A 336 5.34 -9.69 3.88
CA ALA A 336 5.73 -10.90 4.61
C ALA A 336 6.75 -10.61 5.70
N ALA A 337 7.75 -9.77 5.39
CA ALA A 337 8.78 -9.37 6.34
C ALA A 337 8.21 -8.55 7.51
N ASP A 338 7.26 -7.65 7.24
CA ASP A 338 6.60 -6.86 8.28
C ASP A 338 5.67 -7.72 9.13
N ALA A 339 4.83 -8.56 8.50
CA ALA A 339 3.92 -9.49 9.17
C ALA A 339 4.67 -10.44 10.12
N LYS A 340 5.78 -11.01 9.66
CA LYS A 340 6.65 -11.86 10.49
C LYS A 340 7.20 -11.12 11.70
N GLN A 341 7.59 -9.85 11.54
CA GLN A 341 8.13 -9.05 12.64
C GLN A 341 7.05 -8.64 13.64
N LEU A 342 5.86 -8.29 13.14
CA LEU A 342 4.71 -8.01 13.98
C LEU A 342 4.29 -9.24 14.79
N ALA A 343 4.21 -10.42 14.14
CA ALA A 343 3.95 -11.68 14.81
C ALA A 343 4.98 -11.97 15.91
N ASN A 344 6.27 -11.69 15.68
CA ASN A 344 7.31 -11.83 16.71
C ASN A 344 7.07 -10.89 17.90
N THR A 345 6.66 -9.64 17.66
CA THR A 345 6.29 -8.69 18.72
C THR A 345 5.10 -9.20 19.53
N ILE A 346 4.02 -9.62 18.86
CA ILE A 346 2.81 -10.13 19.51
C ILE A 346 3.13 -11.36 20.36
N ASN A 347 3.89 -12.32 19.81
CA ASN A 347 4.32 -13.49 20.57
C ASN A 347 5.16 -13.14 21.79
N ARG A 348 6.05 -12.15 21.68
CA ARG A 348 6.96 -11.74 22.75
C ARG A 348 6.24 -10.96 23.85
N ASP A 349 5.42 -9.99 23.49
CA ASP A 349 4.92 -8.97 24.42
C ASP A 349 3.45 -9.15 24.83
N LEU A 350 2.69 -9.97 24.11
CA LEU A 350 1.29 -10.26 24.43
C LEU A 350 1.08 -11.73 24.81
N ILE A 351 1.44 -12.64 23.92
CA ILE A 351 1.11 -14.07 24.05
C ILE A 351 1.87 -14.72 25.21
N ARG A 352 3.20 -14.54 25.26
CA ARG A 352 4.01 -15.04 26.37
C ARG A 352 3.52 -14.48 27.72
N PRO A 353 3.34 -13.16 27.89
CA PRO A 353 2.80 -12.60 29.13
C PRO A 353 1.43 -13.14 29.53
N TYR A 354 0.49 -13.26 28.58
CA TYR A 354 -0.83 -13.83 28.83
C TYR A 354 -0.73 -15.27 29.37
N ILE A 355 0.12 -16.09 28.76
CA ILE A 355 0.34 -17.48 29.17
C ILE A 355 1.03 -17.52 30.53
N ASP A 356 2.07 -16.72 30.75
CA ASP A 356 2.85 -16.74 31.99
C ASP A 356 2.01 -16.32 33.20
N ILE A 357 1.12 -15.35 33.03
CA ILE A 357 0.21 -14.88 34.10
C ILE A 357 -0.86 -15.92 34.43
N ASN A 358 -1.43 -16.59 33.42
CA ASN A 358 -2.57 -17.50 33.61
C ASN A 358 -2.18 -18.96 33.87
N TYR A 359 -1.12 -19.44 33.25
CA TYR A 359 -0.69 -20.84 33.22
C TYR A 359 0.71 -21.08 33.80
N GLY A 360 1.44 -20.01 34.10
CA GLY A 360 2.85 -20.05 34.44
C GLY A 360 3.76 -20.28 33.22
N PRO A 361 5.08 -20.26 33.40
CA PRO A 361 6.04 -20.51 32.33
C PRO A 361 5.84 -21.88 31.68
N GLN A 362 5.91 -21.94 30.35
CA GLN A 362 5.84 -23.19 29.58
C GLN A 362 7.20 -23.50 28.95
N ASP A 363 7.49 -24.78 28.71
CA ASP A 363 8.69 -25.17 27.94
C ASP A 363 8.50 -24.84 26.45
N VAL A 364 7.29 -25.06 25.94
CA VAL A 364 6.89 -24.75 24.56
C VAL A 364 5.63 -23.90 24.59
N TYR A 365 5.71 -22.70 24.00
CA TYR A 365 4.60 -21.77 23.89
C TYR A 365 3.92 -21.95 22.52
N PRO A 366 2.59 -21.83 22.44
CA PRO A 366 1.90 -21.62 21.17
C PRO A 366 2.46 -20.40 20.43
N ARG A 367 2.32 -20.41 19.11
CA ARG A 367 2.84 -19.35 18.23
C ARG A 367 1.72 -18.76 17.41
N VAL A 368 1.62 -17.44 17.46
CA VAL A 368 0.80 -16.65 16.55
C VAL A 368 1.61 -16.38 15.29
N ILE A 369 1.02 -16.66 14.14
CA ILE A 369 1.63 -16.48 12.83
C ILE A 369 0.72 -15.56 12.02
N ILE A 370 1.31 -14.54 11.41
CA ILE A 370 0.64 -13.66 10.45
C ILE A 370 1.31 -13.94 9.12
N ASN A 371 0.61 -14.66 8.24
CA ASN A 371 1.16 -15.08 6.96
C ASN A 371 0.28 -14.59 5.82
N ILE A 372 0.93 -14.33 4.69
CA ILE A 372 0.26 -14.13 3.42
C ILE A 372 -0.30 -15.50 2.99
N PRO A 373 -1.60 -15.61 2.70
CA PRO A 373 -2.13 -16.83 2.08
C PRO A 373 -1.37 -17.09 0.79
N GLU A 374 -0.74 -18.25 0.66
CA GLU A 374 -0.19 -18.64 -0.63
C GLU A 374 -1.36 -18.70 -1.63
N LYS A 375 -1.31 -17.85 -2.65
CA LYS A 375 -2.25 -17.90 -3.76
C LYS A 375 -1.93 -19.18 -4.53
N GLU A 376 -2.54 -20.30 -4.14
CA GLU A 376 -2.40 -21.55 -4.87
C GLU A 376 -2.88 -21.31 -6.30
N ASP A 377 -2.01 -21.53 -7.28
CA ASP A 377 -2.38 -21.51 -8.69
C ASP A 377 -3.24 -22.74 -8.96
N LEU A 378 -4.56 -22.56 -8.83
CA LEU A 378 -5.55 -23.61 -9.03
C LEU A 378 -5.48 -24.18 -10.46
N THR A 379 -5.05 -23.37 -11.44
CA THR A 379 -4.87 -23.80 -12.83
C THR A 379 -3.67 -24.72 -12.95
N ALA A 380 -2.52 -24.35 -12.36
CA ALA A 380 -1.35 -25.22 -12.30
C ALA A 380 -1.62 -26.50 -11.49
N LEU A 381 -2.36 -26.40 -10.38
CA LEU A 381 -2.77 -27.55 -9.57
C LEU A 381 -3.66 -28.50 -10.37
N ALA A 382 -4.66 -27.97 -11.09
CA ALA A 382 -5.52 -28.76 -11.98
C ALA A 382 -4.71 -29.45 -13.09
N ALA A 383 -3.82 -28.71 -13.76
CA ALA A 383 -2.96 -29.25 -14.83
C ALA A 383 -1.99 -30.33 -14.31
N ASN A 384 -1.47 -30.18 -13.08
CA ASN A 384 -0.62 -31.18 -12.44
C ASN A 384 -1.40 -32.43 -12.08
N LEU A 385 -2.62 -32.28 -11.55
CA LEU A 385 -3.50 -33.42 -11.23
C LEU A 385 -3.92 -34.17 -12.49
N GLU A 386 -4.26 -33.48 -13.58
CA GLU A 386 -4.61 -34.08 -14.87
C GLU A 386 -3.47 -34.96 -15.41
N LYS A 387 -2.21 -34.55 -15.22
CA LYS A 387 -1.03 -35.32 -15.66
C LYS A 387 -0.68 -36.46 -14.71
N LEU A 388 -0.71 -36.22 -13.40
CA LEU A 388 -0.16 -37.14 -12.40
C LEU A 388 -1.14 -38.23 -11.98
N VAL A 389 -2.45 -37.97 -11.99
CA VAL A 389 -3.47 -38.96 -11.62
C VAL A 389 -3.50 -40.16 -12.61
N PRO A 390 -3.46 -39.95 -13.95
CA PRO A 390 -3.32 -41.06 -14.91
C PRO A 390 -2.00 -41.82 -14.78
N LEU A 391 -0.93 -41.15 -14.32
CA LEU A 391 0.38 -41.76 -14.07
C LEU A 391 0.44 -42.54 -12.73
N GLY A 392 -0.67 -42.58 -11.98
CA GLY A 392 -0.82 -43.41 -10.79
C GLY A 392 -0.70 -42.68 -9.46
N LEU A 393 -0.63 -41.34 -9.45
CA LEU A 393 -0.70 -40.56 -8.21
C LEU A 393 -2.09 -40.72 -7.57
N LYS A 394 -2.13 -41.23 -6.33
CA LYS A 394 -3.37 -41.35 -5.55
C LYS A 394 -3.54 -40.12 -4.67
N VAL A 395 -4.45 -39.23 -5.06
CA VAL A 395 -4.81 -38.03 -4.29
C VAL A 395 -6.21 -38.23 -3.70
N SER A 396 -6.42 -37.80 -2.46
CA SER A 396 -7.74 -37.90 -1.84
C SER A 396 -8.69 -36.86 -2.41
N MET A 397 -9.94 -37.25 -2.71
CA MET A 397 -10.94 -36.30 -3.23
C MET A 397 -11.28 -35.19 -2.23
N SER A 398 -11.22 -35.50 -0.92
CA SER A 398 -11.45 -34.53 0.15
C SER A 398 -10.39 -33.42 0.13
N GLU A 399 -9.12 -33.78 0.00
CA GLU A 399 -8.01 -32.82 -0.04
C GLU A 399 -8.04 -31.93 -1.30
N VAL A 400 -8.38 -32.48 -2.47
CA VAL A 400 -8.55 -31.67 -3.70
C VAL A 400 -9.73 -30.71 -3.57
N ARG A 401 -10.84 -31.15 -2.99
CA ARG A 401 -12.01 -30.29 -2.75
C ARG A 401 -11.69 -29.17 -1.76
N THR A 402 -11.01 -29.46 -0.66
CA THR A 402 -10.58 -28.44 0.31
C THR A 402 -9.66 -27.41 -0.33
N LYS A 403 -8.68 -27.84 -1.15
CA LYS A 403 -7.79 -26.92 -1.87
C LYS A 403 -8.51 -26.07 -2.91
N LEU A 404 -9.53 -26.61 -3.59
CA LEU A 404 -10.37 -25.87 -4.53
C LEU A 404 -11.47 -25.02 -3.84
N GLY A 405 -11.56 -25.04 -2.51
CA GLY A 405 -12.62 -24.33 -1.76
C GLY A 405 -14.01 -24.91 -1.98
N LEU A 406 -14.12 -26.16 -2.43
CA LEU A 406 -15.38 -26.84 -2.70
C LEU A 406 -15.81 -27.67 -1.48
N SER A 407 -17.05 -27.46 -1.02
CA SER A 407 -17.65 -28.30 0.02
C SER A 407 -18.01 -29.68 -0.52
N GLU A 408 -18.06 -30.69 0.36
CA GLU A 408 -18.62 -31.99 -0.04
C GLU A 408 -20.10 -31.83 -0.38
N PRO A 409 -20.55 -32.30 -1.56
CA PRO A 409 -21.96 -32.25 -1.90
C PRO A 409 -22.75 -33.16 -0.96
N GLY A 410 -23.90 -32.66 -0.48
CA GLY A 410 -24.85 -33.47 0.27
C GLY A 410 -25.43 -34.58 -0.62
N LYS A 411 -25.99 -35.62 0.01
CA LYS A 411 -26.57 -36.77 -0.72
C LYS A 411 -27.64 -36.39 -1.76
N ASP A 412 -28.28 -35.23 -1.58
CA ASP A 412 -29.38 -34.72 -2.41
C ASP A 412 -29.04 -33.38 -3.09
N THR A 413 -27.76 -33.02 -3.20
CA THR A 413 -27.33 -31.78 -3.87
C THR A 413 -27.21 -31.99 -5.37
N GLU A 414 -27.87 -31.16 -6.18
CA GLU A 414 -27.71 -31.17 -7.64
C GLU A 414 -26.25 -30.89 -8.02
N LEU A 415 -25.66 -31.80 -8.79
CA LEU A 415 -24.25 -31.74 -9.19
C LEU A 415 -24.14 -31.15 -10.60
N LEU A 416 -23.19 -30.22 -10.77
CA LEU A 416 -22.73 -29.80 -12.09
C LEU A 416 -22.01 -30.98 -12.76
N GLY A 417 -22.43 -31.35 -13.97
CA GLY A 417 -21.82 -32.43 -14.73
C GLY A 417 -21.97 -32.22 -16.24
N VAL A 418 -21.03 -32.74 -17.01
CA VAL A 418 -21.13 -32.81 -18.48
C VAL A 418 -22.19 -33.88 -18.81
N PRO A 419 -23.18 -33.64 -19.69
CA PRO A 419 -24.15 -34.66 -20.06
C PRO A 419 -23.41 -35.91 -20.56
N ALA A 420 -23.59 -37.03 -19.87
CA ALA A 420 -22.99 -38.29 -20.24
C ALA A 420 -23.39 -38.66 -21.67
N SER A 421 -22.41 -38.76 -22.56
CA SER A 421 -22.61 -39.25 -23.92
C SER A 421 -22.95 -40.74 -23.84
N THR A 422 -24.23 -41.08 -23.83
CA THR A 422 -24.67 -42.46 -23.98
C THR A 422 -24.36 -42.95 -25.40
N PRO A 423 -23.73 -44.11 -25.59
CA PRO A 423 -23.49 -44.65 -26.93
C PRO A 423 -24.83 -44.97 -27.59
N THR A 424 -25.12 -44.31 -28.71
CA THR A 424 -26.38 -44.43 -29.43
C THR A 424 -26.45 -45.77 -30.17
N VAL A 425 -27.32 -46.67 -29.72
CA VAL A 425 -27.82 -47.77 -30.55
C VAL A 425 -28.86 -47.18 -31.50
N VAL A 426 -28.65 -47.38 -32.80
CA VAL A 426 -29.50 -46.89 -33.88
C VAL A 426 -30.72 -47.79 -34.03
N GLU A 427 -31.92 -47.23 -33.82
CA GLU A 427 -33.17 -47.78 -34.36
C GLU A 427 -34.07 -46.61 -34.82
N GLU A 428 -34.57 -46.74 -36.04
CA GLU A 428 -35.32 -45.75 -36.85
C GLU A 428 -36.85 -45.83 -36.58
N PRO A 429 -37.70 -44.89 -37.06
CA PRO A 429 -38.34 -43.88 -36.23
C PRO A 429 -39.87 -44.02 -36.10
N ALA A 430 -40.45 -43.44 -35.04
CA ALA A 430 -41.86 -43.05 -35.00
C ALA A 430 -42.00 -41.63 -34.47
N ALA A 431 -42.69 -40.81 -35.26
CA ALA A 431 -42.76 -39.36 -35.15
C ALA A 431 -43.49 -38.87 -33.90
N ASN A 432 -42.85 -37.95 -33.18
CA ASN A 432 -43.43 -36.71 -32.65
C ASN A 432 -42.29 -35.85 -32.09
N ARG A 433 -41.67 -35.07 -32.99
CA ARG A 433 -40.63 -34.08 -32.65
C ARG A 433 -41.34 -32.77 -32.33
N ALA A 434 -41.53 -32.46 -31.05
CA ALA A 434 -41.66 -31.07 -30.63
C ALA A 434 -40.26 -30.46 -30.71
N ILE A 435 -40.07 -29.54 -31.65
CA ILE A 435 -38.84 -28.78 -31.86
C ILE A 435 -38.78 -27.74 -30.74
N ASN A 436 -37.88 -27.92 -29.79
CA ASN A 436 -37.25 -26.82 -29.06
C ASN A 436 -35.75 -26.97 -29.29
N ARG A 437 -35.30 -26.59 -30.49
CA ARG A 437 -33.89 -26.27 -30.74
C ARG A 437 -33.64 -24.97 -29.98
N ALA A 438 -32.85 -25.02 -28.92
CA ALA A 438 -32.23 -23.82 -28.38
C ALA A 438 -31.44 -23.21 -29.56
N GLN A 439 -31.90 -22.05 -30.03
CA GLN A 439 -31.13 -21.23 -30.96
C GLN A 439 -29.81 -20.91 -30.26
N SER A 440 -28.70 -21.34 -30.86
CA SER A 440 -27.40 -20.74 -30.62
C SER A 440 -27.56 -19.24 -30.85
N ASP A 441 -27.10 -18.44 -29.88
CA ASP A 441 -27.15 -16.99 -29.92
C ASP A 441 -26.54 -16.52 -31.25
N ASP A 442 -27.28 -15.75 -32.05
CA ASP A 442 -26.86 -15.38 -33.41
C ASP A 442 -25.53 -14.59 -33.39
N ILE A 443 -25.22 -13.95 -32.25
CA ILE A 443 -23.96 -13.27 -31.96
C ILE A 443 -22.78 -14.24 -31.87
N ASP A 444 -22.96 -15.43 -31.27
CA ASP A 444 -21.88 -16.42 -31.12
C ASP A 444 -21.52 -17.06 -32.48
N LEU A 445 -22.51 -17.24 -33.37
CA LEU A 445 -22.28 -17.72 -34.73
C LEU A 445 -21.57 -16.67 -35.60
N LEU A 446 -21.95 -15.40 -35.48
CA LEU A 446 -21.28 -14.28 -36.14
C LEU A 446 -19.84 -14.08 -35.67
N ALA A 447 -19.60 -14.20 -34.36
CA ALA A 447 -18.26 -14.13 -33.78
C ALA A 447 -17.36 -15.26 -34.29
N ALA A 448 -17.89 -16.48 -34.41
CA ALA A 448 -17.15 -17.61 -34.96
C ALA A 448 -16.79 -17.43 -36.44
N ASP A 449 -17.73 -17.00 -37.29
CA ASP A 449 -17.47 -16.75 -38.72
C ASP A 449 -16.45 -15.63 -38.95
N LEU A 450 -16.45 -14.59 -38.11
CA LEU A 450 -15.47 -13.48 -38.19
C LEU A 450 -14.07 -13.88 -37.71
N LEU A 451 -13.98 -14.86 -36.79
CA LEU A 451 -12.73 -15.36 -36.24
C LEU A 451 -12.06 -16.47 -37.09
N ASP A 452 -12.69 -16.93 -38.16
CA ASP A 452 -12.07 -17.92 -39.05
C ASP A 452 -11.16 -17.29 -40.12
N GLU A 453 -11.33 -16.00 -40.45
CA GLU A 453 -10.53 -15.32 -41.50
C GLU A 453 -9.51 -14.28 -40.99
N TRP A 454 -9.44 -14.00 -39.68
CA TRP A 454 -8.56 -12.93 -39.18
C TRP A 454 -7.07 -13.27 -39.24
N GLU A 455 -6.66 -14.54 -39.01
CA GLU A 455 -5.25 -14.95 -39.05
C GLU A 455 -4.57 -14.66 -40.41
N PRO A 456 -5.12 -15.09 -41.57
CA PRO A 456 -4.50 -14.80 -42.87
C PRO A 456 -4.56 -13.30 -43.24
N GLN A 457 -5.55 -12.55 -42.74
CA GLN A 457 -5.64 -11.10 -42.97
C GLN A 457 -4.63 -10.32 -42.11
N ALA A 458 -4.43 -10.73 -40.86
CA ALA A 458 -3.45 -10.14 -39.95
C ALA A 458 -2.01 -10.46 -40.39
N ALA A 459 -1.76 -11.70 -40.84
CA ALA A 459 -0.46 -12.15 -41.36
C ALA A 459 0.09 -11.24 -42.46
N THR A 460 -0.77 -10.71 -43.33
CA THR A 460 -0.37 -9.81 -44.43
C THR A 460 0.29 -8.50 -43.93
N VAL A 461 -0.07 -8.07 -42.71
CA VAL A 461 0.48 -6.87 -42.07
C VAL A 461 1.59 -7.23 -41.07
N THR A 462 1.47 -8.35 -40.36
CA THR A 462 2.41 -8.73 -39.31
C THR A 462 3.66 -9.41 -39.84
N ASP A 463 3.58 -10.19 -40.92
CA ASP A 463 4.71 -10.97 -41.45
C ASP A 463 5.86 -10.09 -41.97
N PRO A 464 5.63 -8.98 -42.70
CA PRO A 464 6.71 -8.06 -43.08
C PRO A 464 7.41 -7.42 -41.89
N ILE A 465 6.66 -7.15 -40.81
CA ILE A 465 7.20 -6.56 -39.58
C ILE A 465 8.03 -7.60 -38.81
N LEU A 466 7.54 -8.84 -38.70
CA LEU A 466 8.26 -9.96 -38.11
C LEU A 466 9.54 -10.29 -38.88
N ALA A 467 9.50 -10.25 -40.21
CA ALA A 467 10.67 -10.44 -41.05
C ALA A 467 11.71 -9.32 -40.89
N ALA A 468 11.26 -8.06 -40.74
CA ALA A 468 12.15 -6.94 -40.46
C ALA A 468 12.82 -7.07 -39.08
N VAL A 469 12.06 -7.46 -38.05
CA VAL A 469 12.58 -7.71 -36.69
C VAL A 469 13.61 -8.86 -36.67
N GLN A 470 13.44 -9.89 -37.52
CA GLN A 470 14.40 -10.98 -37.62
C GLN A 470 15.65 -10.63 -38.45
N GLY A 471 15.60 -9.57 -39.26
CA GLY A 471 16.66 -9.18 -40.19
C GLY A 471 17.62 -8.10 -39.66
N THR A 472 17.24 -7.36 -38.62
CA THR A 472 18.06 -6.29 -38.03
C THR A 472 18.46 -6.62 -36.58
N GLU A 473 19.75 -6.42 -36.27
CA GLU A 473 20.28 -6.57 -34.90
C GLU A 473 20.30 -5.24 -34.12
N ASP A 474 20.07 -4.11 -34.80
CA ASP A 474 20.08 -2.76 -34.22
C ASP A 474 18.68 -2.12 -34.17
N TYR A 475 18.39 -1.47 -33.04
CA TYR A 475 17.09 -0.89 -32.71
C TYR A 475 16.79 0.37 -33.55
N ASP A 476 17.80 1.19 -33.79
CA ASP A 476 17.64 2.45 -34.52
C ASP A 476 17.33 2.20 -36.01
N GLU A 477 17.93 1.17 -36.61
CA GLU A 477 17.63 0.74 -37.98
C GLU A 477 16.19 0.20 -38.12
N LEU A 478 15.72 -0.57 -37.13
CA LEU A 478 14.34 -1.07 -37.11
C LEU A 478 13.33 0.09 -36.98
N ALA A 479 13.63 1.10 -36.15
CA ALA A 479 12.78 2.26 -35.95
C ALA A 479 12.62 3.12 -37.21
N GLU A 480 13.64 3.19 -38.07
CA GLU A 480 13.57 3.88 -39.37
C GLU A 480 12.83 3.08 -40.45
N LEU A 481 12.86 1.75 -40.39
CA LEU A 481 12.21 0.85 -41.35
C LEU A 481 10.70 0.68 -41.12
N LEU A 482 10.26 0.74 -39.86
CA LEU A 482 8.86 0.54 -39.45
C LEU A 482 7.85 1.47 -40.16
N PRO A 483 8.08 2.80 -40.28
CA PRO A 483 7.17 3.69 -40.98
C PRO A 483 7.00 3.35 -42.47
N GLN A 484 8.07 2.89 -43.12
CA GLN A 484 8.06 2.55 -44.54
C GLN A 484 7.29 1.25 -44.81
N LEU A 485 7.39 0.28 -43.90
CA LEU A 485 6.63 -0.98 -43.96
C LEU A 485 5.13 -0.74 -43.73
N LEU A 486 4.79 0.20 -42.83
CA LEU A 486 3.41 0.62 -42.59
C LEU A 486 2.76 1.33 -43.79
N GLU A 487 3.53 2.13 -44.54
CA GLU A 487 3.03 2.75 -45.79
C GLU A 487 2.80 1.74 -46.92
N GLN A 488 3.53 0.62 -46.92
CA GLN A 488 3.39 -0.44 -47.92
C GLN A 488 2.35 -1.51 -47.54
N ALA A 489 1.90 -1.52 -46.28
CA ALA A 489 0.88 -2.45 -45.83
C ALA A 489 -0.49 -2.08 -46.43
N ASP A 490 -1.08 -2.99 -47.22
CA ASP A 490 -2.44 -2.82 -47.74
C ASP A 490 -3.47 -3.06 -46.63
N LEU A 491 -3.69 -2.02 -45.82
CA LEU A 491 -4.64 -2.03 -44.70
C LEU A 491 -6.10 -2.04 -45.15
N LYS A 492 -6.37 -1.84 -46.44
CA LYS A 492 -7.72 -1.59 -46.96
C LYS A 492 -8.66 -2.76 -46.68
N LYS A 493 -8.22 -3.99 -46.92
CA LYS A 493 -9.01 -5.21 -46.66
C LYS A 493 -9.30 -5.41 -45.17
N LEU A 494 -8.33 -5.12 -44.30
CA LEU A 494 -8.49 -5.22 -42.86
C LEU A 494 -9.50 -4.19 -42.34
N THR A 495 -9.42 -2.94 -42.83
CA THR A 495 -10.42 -1.91 -42.51
C THR A 495 -11.81 -2.23 -43.04
N GLU A 496 -11.94 -2.80 -44.25
CA GLU A 496 -13.25 -3.20 -44.80
C GLU A 496 -13.88 -4.35 -43.99
N SER A 497 -13.07 -5.32 -43.56
CA SER A 497 -13.50 -6.43 -42.70
C SER A 497 -13.98 -5.95 -41.32
N LEU A 498 -13.18 -5.10 -40.66
CA LEU A 498 -13.53 -4.49 -39.37
C LEU A 498 -14.76 -3.58 -39.46
N ALA A 499 -14.90 -2.80 -40.54
CA ALA A 499 -16.06 -1.96 -40.77
C ALA A 499 -17.34 -2.80 -40.96
N LYS A 500 -17.25 -3.92 -41.70
CA LYS A 500 -18.37 -4.84 -41.91
C LYS A 500 -18.78 -5.53 -40.61
N ALA A 501 -17.82 -5.97 -39.80
CA ALA A 501 -18.05 -6.56 -38.49
C ALA A 501 -18.72 -5.56 -37.52
N GLY A 502 -18.23 -4.32 -37.47
CA GLY A 502 -18.82 -3.28 -36.63
C GLY A 502 -20.24 -2.91 -37.04
N LEU A 503 -20.55 -2.94 -38.34
CA LEU A 503 -21.88 -2.62 -38.85
C LEU A 503 -22.88 -3.77 -38.63
N MET A 504 -22.44 -5.03 -38.70
CA MET A 504 -23.25 -6.20 -38.34
C MET A 504 -23.56 -6.23 -36.84
N ALA A 505 -22.55 -6.03 -35.99
CA ALA A 505 -22.74 -5.97 -34.54
C ALA A 505 -23.65 -4.82 -34.10
N TYR A 506 -23.61 -3.69 -34.81
CA TYR A 506 -24.51 -2.56 -34.55
C TYR A 506 -25.96 -2.83 -35.01
N GLY A 507 -26.15 -3.59 -36.11
CA GLY A 507 -27.48 -3.97 -36.59
C GLY A 507 -28.23 -4.88 -35.61
N ASP A 508 -27.56 -5.93 -35.13
CA ASP A 508 -28.18 -6.91 -34.23
C ASP A 508 -28.40 -6.36 -32.81
N GLY A 509 -27.56 -5.41 -32.38
CA GLY A 509 -27.72 -4.72 -31.09
C GLY A 509 -28.92 -3.78 -31.03
N VAL A 510 -29.46 -3.33 -32.17
CA VAL A 510 -30.65 -2.46 -32.23
C VAL A 510 -31.94 -3.27 -32.26
N GLU A 511 -31.97 -4.43 -32.93
CA GLU A 511 -33.14 -5.34 -32.91
C GLU A 511 -33.39 -5.97 -31.52
N GLY A 512 -32.36 -6.12 -30.68
CA GLY A 512 -32.50 -6.60 -29.30
C GLY A 512 -33.05 -5.57 -28.29
N SER A 513 -33.41 -4.36 -28.74
CA SER A 513 -33.82 -3.24 -27.88
C SER A 513 -35.23 -2.67 -28.15
N GLU A 514 -36.10 -3.44 -28.84
CA GLU A 514 -37.56 -3.21 -28.88
C GLU A 514 -38.37 -4.19 -28.01
#